data_AF-A0A919PH77-F1
#
_entry.id   AF-A0A919PH77-F1
#
_cell.length_a   1.000
_cell.length_b   1.000
_cell.length_c   1.000
_cell.angle_alpha   90.00
_cell.angle_beta   90.00
_cell.angle_gamma   90.00
#
_symmetry.space_group_name_H-M   'P 1'
#
loop_
_entity.id
_entity.type
_entity.pdbx_description
1 polymer ?
#
loop_
_entity_poly.entity_id
_entity_poly.type
_entity_poly.pdbx_seq_one_letter_code
_entity_poly.pdbx_strand_id
1 'polypeptide(L)'
;MTTPRRSHWMALLAVTGAVAGGAYAAARKVRTRQFVPPAAAPTDPPLHVRSPSADPPTAMTPSAAGPFADEPPTVGPLTAEPSTVDRQARRSLVPMAVGGAVAVVLALAVAVAARPSDPGRTATPKHPATPQHPPAPRQPAATPQPGAGLPRAATAAQPVGLSTAGGGCVTGPDRPVLDTVHPTLSASFTGVPAEQYVQPTFQLRRDTDAVDPAGTLPGEPVAAGRTSTLDLRRHTTLAHGVTYRWRVRGTPDLNPGDDAGWSSWCEFTVAATAPDALDLDDGRTYTVTLPTARWQAILRVLGPVPPSPGGDRPEQAPIEDAVRRAAPGTAQAPVTMTGSRWKLIANDLASLTSSGDGSTWDLVDILSTALGGPPRLTMGFPRQT
;
A
#
# COMPACT_ATOMS: atom_id res chain seq x y z
N MET A 1 20.39 -17.19 -42.54
CA MET A 1 19.26 -16.33 -42.11
C MET A 1 18.35 -17.15 -41.21
N THR A 2 18.43 -16.92 -39.91
CA THR A 2 17.67 -17.62 -38.86
C THR A 2 16.58 -16.70 -38.34
N THR A 3 15.31 -17.09 -38.47
CA THR A 3 14.15 -16.39 -37.90
C THR A 3 13.85 -16.84 -36.47
N PRO A 4 13.31 -15.97 -35.59
CA PRO A 4 13.27 -16.21 -34.15
C PRO A 4 12.01 -16.95 -33.65
N ARG A 5 12.23 -17.94 -32.78
CA ARG A 5 11.25 -18.66 -31.94
C ARG A 5 10.63 -17.74 -30.87
N ARG A 6 9.73 -16.81 -31.23
CA ARG A 6 9.03 -15.95 -30.24
C ARG A 6 7.56 -16.28 -29.97
N SER A 7 6.92 -17.15 -30.75
CA SER A 7 5.47 -17.38 -30.65
C SER A 7 5.03 -18.28 -29.48
N HIS A 8 5.86 -19.20 -29.01
CA HIS A 8 5.44 -20.17 -27.99
C HIS A 8 5.43 -19.63 -26.56
N TRP A 9 6.19 -18.56 -26.28
CA TRP A 9 6.25 -17.96 -24.94
C TRP A 9 5.01 -17.14 -24.58
N MET A 10 4.38 -16.50 -25.56
CA MET A 10 3.16 -15.70 -25.35
C MET A 10 1.96 -16.59 -24.98
N ALA A 11 1.86 -17.79 -25.56
CA ALA A 11 0.76 -18.71 -25.27
C ALA A 11 0.82 -19.26 -23.84
N LEU A 12 2.02 -19.50 -23.30
CA LEU A 12 2.19 -20.00 -21.94
C LEU A 12 1.78 -18.95 -20.89
N LEU A 13 2.14 -17.69 -21.13
CA LEU A 13 1.80 -16.57 -20.23
C LEU A 13 0.29 -16.30 -20.19
N ALA A 14 -0.40 -16.40 -21.33
CA ALA A 14 -1.85 -16.20 -21.39
C ALA A 14 -2.63 -17.25 -20.57
N VAL A 15 -2.19 -18.51 -20.60
CA VAL A 15 -2.85 -19.59 -19.84
C VAL A 15 -2.60 -19.46 -18.34
N THR A 16 -1.41 -19.02 -17.93
CA THR A 16 -1.07 -18.84 -16.51
C THR A 16 -1.84 -17.67 -15.89
N GLY A 17 -2.03 -16.59 -16.66
CA GLY A 17 -2.86 -15.44 -16.25
C GLY A 17 -4.33 -15.78 -16.04
N ALA A 18 -4.92 -16.63 -16.89
CA ALA A 18 -6.33 -17.02 -16.77
C ALA A 18 -6.63 -17.86 -15.51
N VAL A 19 -5.70 -18.75 -15.12
CA VAL A 19 -5.85 -19.59 -13.92
C VAL A 19 -5.70 -18.78 -12.65
N ALA A 20 -4.73 -17.86 -12.59
CA ALA A 20 -4.54 -16.96 -11.44
C ALA A 20 -5.72 -15.99 -11.26
N GLY A 21 -6.24 -15.44 -12.36
CA GLY A 21 -7.41 -14.54 -12.35
C GLY A 21 -8.70 -15.23 -11.88
N GLY A 22 -8.92 -16.49 -12.28
CA GLY A 22 -10.08 -17.27 -11.86
C GLY A 22 -10.10 -17.59 -10.36
N ALA A 23 -8.95 -17.93 -9.77
CA ALA A 23 -8.82 -18.20 -8.34
C ALA A 23 -9.08 -16.94 -7.49
N TYR A 24 -8.60 -15.78 -7.93
CA TYR A 24 -8.78 -14.52 -7.22
C TYR A 24 -10.26 -14.05 -7.24
N ALA A 25 -10.95 -14.21 -8.37
CA ALA A 25 -12.38 -13.87 -8.48
C ALA A 25 -13.28 -14.77 -7.61
N ALA A 26 -12.93 -16.05 -7.46
CA ALA A 26 -13.66 -16.99 -6.61
C ALA A 26 -13.49 -16.65 -5.11
N ALA A 27 -12.28 -16.28 -4.67
CA ALA A 27 -12.01 -15.89 -3.28
C ALA A 27 -12.75 -14.61 -2.87
N ARG A 28 -12.89 -13.63 -3.78
CA ARG A 28 -13.61 -12.38 -3.51
C ARG A 28 -15.12 -12.57 -3.31
N LYS A 29 -15.72 -13.56 -3.99
CA LYS A 29 -17.18 -13.82 -3.94
C LYS A 29 -17.63 -14.52 -2.65
N VAL A 30 -16.72 -15.20 -1.94
CA VAL A 30 -17.01 -15.82 -0.64
C VAL A 30 -17.09 -14.79 0.48
N ARG A 31 -16.33 -13.69 0.40
CA ARG A 31 -16.28 -12.65 1.43
C ARG A 31 -17.56 -11.79 1.51
N THR A 32 -18.32 -11.65 0.43
CA THR A 32 -19.54 -10.84 0.39
C THR A 32 -20.79 -11.55 0.93
N ARG A 33 -20.74 -12.86 1.22
CA ARG A 33 -21.92 -13.61 1.70
C ARG A 33 -22.08 -13.72 3.22
N GLN A 34 -21.20 -13.12 4.02
CA GLN A 34 -21.23 -13.27 5.49
C GLN A 34 -21.61 -12.02 6.29
N PHE A 35 -22.12 -10.96 5.65
CA PHE A 35 -22.64 -9.80 6.40
C PHE A 35 -24.16 -9.88 6.53
N VAL A 36 -24.63 -10.60 7.57
CA VAL A 36 -26.00 -10.46 8.08
C VAL A 36 -25.90 -9.57 9.33
N PRO A 37 -26.43 -8.33 9.31
CA PRO A 37 -26.42 -7.49 10.49
C PRO A 37 -27.36 -8.06 11.56
N PRO A 38 -26.97 -8.06 12.85
CA PRO A 38 -27.86 -8.46 13.94
C PRO A 38 -29.01 -7.46 14.10
N ALA A 39 -30.19 -7.98 14.43
CA ALA A 39 -31.40 -7.21 14.67
C ALA A 39 -31.21 -6.19 15.80
N ALA A 40 -31.71 -4.97 15.59
CA ALA A 40 -31.66 -3.88 16.55
C ALA A 40 -32.41 -4.23 17.83
N ALA A 41 -31.75 -4.07 18.98
CA ALA A 41 -32.36 -4.15 20.30
C ALA A 41 -33.20 -2.88 20.58
N PRO A 42 -34.30 -2.99 21.35
CA PRO A 42 -35.19 -1.87 21.66
C PRO A 42 -34.50 -0.83 22.56
N THR A 43 -34.70 0.44 22.20
CA THR A 43 -34.17 1.62 22.89
C THR A 43 -35.05 1.96 24.11
N ASP A 44 -34.47 1.91 25.31
CA ASP A 44 -35.09 2.47 26.52
C ASP A 44 -35.00 4.02 26.54
N PRO A 45 -36.00 4.71 27.11
CA PRO A 45 -36.03 6.17 27.18
C PRO A 45 -35.06 6.75 28.23
N PRO A 46 -34.60 8.00 28.02
CA PRO A 46 -33.55 8.60 28.86
C PRO A 46 -34.06 9.02 30.24
N LEU A 47 -33.35 8.58 31.28
CA LEU A 47 -33.50 9.06 32.65
C LEU A 47 -32.88 10.46 32.79
N HIS A 48 -33.70 11.42 33.22
CA HIS A 48 -33.28 12.77 33.62
C HIS A 48 -32.34 12.72 34.83
N VAL A 49 -31.08 13.10 34.64
CA VAL A 49 -30.13 13.35 35.72
C VAL A 49 -30.26 14.81 36.17
N ARG A 50 -30.68 15.01 37.42
CA ARG A 50 -30.64 16.28 38.15
C ARG A 50 -29.19 16.63 38.49
N SER A 51 -28.74 17.82 38.08
CA SER A 51 -27.53 18.46 38.58
C SER A 51 -27.69 18.91 40.03
N PRO A 52 -26.75 18.62 40.94
CA PRO A 52 -26.67 19.30 42.22
C PRO A 52 -25.76 20.54 42.16
N SER A 53 -26.25 21.57 42.84
CA SER A 53 -25.71 22.91 43.04
C SER A 53 -24.36 22.89 43.77
N ALA A 54 -23.49 23.81 43.36
CA ALA A 54 -22.25 24.14 44.06
C ALA A 54 -22.53 25.12 45.20
N ASP A 55 -21.99 24.84 46.39
CA ASP A 55 -21.68 25.84 47.41
C ASP A 55 -20.33 25.44 48.08
N PRO A 56 -19.46 26.41 48.43
CA PRO A 56 -18.13 26.14 48.98
C PRO A 56 -18.11 26.19 50.51
N PRO A 57 -17.10 25.57 51.15
CA PRO A 57 -16.64 26.08 52.43
C PRO A 57 -15.12 26.28 52.51
N THR A 58 -14.77 27.51 52.85
CA THR A 58 -13.97 27.96 54.01
C THR A 58 -12.78 27.09 54.47
N ALA A 59 -11.62 27.73 54.42
CA ALA A 59 -10.36 27.31 55.04
C ALA A 59 -10.42 27.26 56.58
N MET A 60 -9.72 26.30 57.20
CA MET A 60 -9.01 26.51 58.47
C MET A 60 -7.91 25.44 58.70
N THR A 61 -6.91 25.89 59.45
CA THR A 61 -5.55 25.44 59.78
C THR A 61 -5.34 24.07 60.46
N PRO A 62 -4.08 23.60 60.60
CA PRO A 62 -3.74 22.24 61.06
C PRO A 62 -3.60 22.14 62.59
N SER A 63 -3.86 20.96 63.15
CA SER A 63 -3.51 20.64 64.54
C SER A 63 -2.98 19.20 64.68
N ALA A 64 -2.07 19.05 65.63
CA ALA A 64 -1.06 18.02 65.74
C ALA A 64 -1.48 16.75 66.53
N ALA A 65 -0.69 15.69 66.30
CA ALA A 65 -0.19 14.66 67.22
C ALA A 65 -1.16 13.81 68.08
N GLY A 66 -0.98 12.48 68.02
CA GLY A 66 -1.27 11.58 69.14
C GLY A 66 -1.71 10.16 68.77
N PRO A 67 -1.03 9.09 69.24
CA PRO A 67 -1.23 7.72 68.78
C PRO A 67 -2.18 6.92 69.68
N PHE A 68 -2.97 6.00 69.12
CA PHE A 68 -3.49 4.86 69.87
C PHE A 68 -3.58 3.63 68.98
N ALA A 69 -2.97 2.56 69.49
CA ALA A 69 -3.11 1.18 69.05
C ALA A 69 -4.52 0.68 69.40
N ASP A 70 -5.09 -0.16 68.53
CA ASP A 70 -5.70 -1.43 68.94
C ASP A 70 -6.01 -2.29 67.71
N GLU A 71 -5.59 -3.55 67.81
CA GLU A 71 -5.80 -4.67 66.88
C GLU A 71 -7.01 -5.51 67.40
N PRO A 72 -7.40 -6.63 66.76
CA PRO A 72 -8.32 -6.78 65.62
C PRO A 72 -9.68 -7.38 66.04
N PRO A 73 -10.55 -7.74 65.07
CA PRO A 73 -10.97 -9.15 65.11
C PRO A 73 -10.92 -9.90 63.77
N THR A 74 -10.36 -11.09 63.90
CA THR A 74 -10.56 -12.36 63.20
C THR A 74 -11.92 -12.54 62.50
N VAL A 75 -11.89 -12.79 61.18
CA VAL A 75 -12.96 -13.50 60.44
C VAL A 75 -12.30 -14.53 59.52
N GLY A 76 -12.80 -15.77 59.62
CA GLY A 76 -12.19 -16.98 59.07
C GLY A 76 -12.35 -17.21 57.56
N PRO A 77 -11.82 -18.34 57.05
CA PRO A 77 -11.69 -18.62 55.64
C PRO A 77 -12.94 -19.31 55.08
N LEU A 78 -13.47 -18.81 53.96
CA LEU A 78 -14.38 -19.57 53.10
C LEU A 78 -13.57 -20.21 51.97
N THR A 79 -13.28 -21.48 52.17
CA THR A 79 -12.78 -22.43 51.17
C THR A 79 -13.90 -22.70 50.17
N ALA A 80 -13.68 -22.39 48.89
CA ALA A 80 -14.52 -22.87 47.80
C ALA A 80 -13.64 -23.61 46.79
N GLU A 81 -13.87 -24.92 46.67
CA GLU A 81 -13.30 -25.78 45.64
C GLU A 81 -13.77 -25.37 44.23
N PRO A 82 -12.92 -25.43 43.20
CA PRO A 82 -13.39 -25.55 41.83
C PRO A 82 -13.40 -27.02 41.40
N SER A 83 -14.59 -27.49 41.02
CA SER A 83 -14.82 -28.77 40.37
C SER A 83 -14.13 -28.84 39.00
N THR A 84 -13.39 -29.93 38.81
CA THR A 84 -12.92 -30.42 37.51
C THR A 84 -14.05 -31.00 36.66
N VAL A 85 -13.78 -31.09 35.35
CA VAL A 85 -14.48 -31.87 34.30
C VAL A 85 -15.59 -31.10 33.55
N ASP A 86 -15.24 -30.49 32.42
CA ASP A 86 -15.64 -31.02 31.09
C ASP A 86 -15.11 -30.12 29.96
N ARG A 87 -14.10 -30.59 29.20
CA ARG A 87 -13.80 -30.10 27.84
C ARG A 87 -12.77 -31.01 27.15
N GLN A 88 -13.17 -32.26 26.93
CA GLN A 88 -12.46 -33.17 26.04
C GLN A 88 -13.42 -33.69 24.96
N ALA A 89 -13.74 -32.85 23.97
CA ALA A 89 -14.28 -33.29 22.69
C ALA A 89 -14.23 -32.14 21.68
N ARG A 90 -13.19 -32.10 20.84
CA ARG A 90 -13.17 -31.61 19.45
C ARG A 90 -11.71 -31.46 18.97
N ARG A 91 -11.05 -32.60 18.79
CA ARG A 91 -9.96 -32.77 17.83
C ARG A 91 -10.33 -33.95 16.95
N SER A 92 -10.15 -33.78 15.64
CA SER A 92 -10.27 -34.76 14.55
C SER A 92 -11.36 -34.38 13.57
N LEU A 93 -10.96 -33.83 12.40
CA LEU A 93 -11.54 -34.05 11.06
C LEU A 93 -11.14 -32.92 10.07
N VAL A 94 -9.86 -32.57 9.95
CA VAL A 94 -9.35 -31.87 8.76
C VAL A 94 -7.87 -32.22 8.54
N PRO A 95 -7.55 -33.44 8.07
CA PRO A 95 -6.53 -33.52 7.03
C PRO A 95 -6.82 -34.68 6.06
N MET A 96 -7.68 -34.45 5.07
CA MET A 96 -7.73 -35.31 3.88
C MET A 96 -7.95 -34.55 2.57
N ALA A 97 -8.22 -33.24 2.60
CA ALA A 97 -8.50 -32.48 1.38
C ALA A 97 -7.25 -31.96 0.64
N VAL A 98 -6.08 -31.92 1.27
CA VAL A 98 -4.86 -31.31 0.67
C VAL A 98 -4.08 -32.30 -0.19
N GLY A 99 -4.20 -33.62 0.06
CA GLY A 99 -3.51 -34.64 -0.73
C GLY A 99 -4.03 -34.81 -2.15
N GLY A 100 -5.30 -34.48 -2.41
CA GLY A 100 -5.93 -34.68 -3.72
C GLY A 100 -5.52 -33.67 -4.79
N ALA A 101 -5.23 -32.42 -4.41
CA ALA A 101 -4.93 -31.35 -5.37
C ALA A 101 -3.53 -31.50 -6.01
N VAL A 102 -2.56 -32.06 -5.27
CA VAL A 102 -1.18 -32.22 -5.76
C VAL A 102 -1.08 -33.35 -6.80
N ALA A 103 -1.88 -34.41 -6.66
CA ALA A 103 -1.88 -35.53 -7.61
C ALA A 103 -2.44 -35.14 -9.00
N VAL A 104 -3.43 -34.24 -9.06
CA VAL A 104 -4.03 -33.81 -10.33
C VAL A 104 -3.10 -32.91 -11.14
N VAL A 105 -2.29 -32.07 -10.49
CA VAL A 105 -1.32 -31.21 -11.17
C VAL A 105 -0.17 -32.02 -11.76
N LEU A 106 0.29 -33.07 -11.07
CA LEU A 106 1.34 -33.95 -11.59
C LEU A 106 0.86 -34.78 -12.81
N ALA A 107 -0.40 -35.23 -12.80
CA ALA A 107 -0.97 -35.98 -13.93
C ALA A 107 -1.13 -35.14 -15.20
N LEU A 108 -1.45 -33.83 -15.07
CA LEU A 108 -1.55 -32.93 -16.24
C LEU A 108 -0.19 -32.59 -16.85
N ALA A 109 0.88 -32.54 -16.06
CA ALA A 109 2.23 -32.24 -16.56
C ALA A 109 2.77 -33.37 -17.46
N VAL A 110 2.42 -34.63 -17.18
CA VAL A 110 2.87 -35.79 -17.98
C VAL A 110 2.12 -35.90 -19.31
N ALA A 111 0.86 -35.47 -19.38
CA ALA A 111 0.06 -35.56 -20.61
C ALA A 111 0.47 -34.55 -21.71
N VAL A 112 1.12 -33.44 -21.35
CA VAL A 112 1.55 -32.40 -22.31
C VAL A 112 2.87 -32.77 -22.99
N ALA A 113 3.67 -33.67 -22.41
CA ALA A 113 4.98 -34.07 -22.95
C ALA A 113 4.90 -35.12 -24.09
N ALA A 114 3.73 -35.71 -24.36
CA ALA A 114 3.60 -36.89 -25.22
C ALA A 114 2.79 -36.67 -26.51
N ARG A 115 2.88 -35.50 -27.17
CA ARG A 115 2.29 -35.32 -28.52
C ARG A 115 3.35 -35.41 -29.63
N PRO A 116 3.22 -36.38 -30.56
CA PRO A 116 4.12 -36.49 -31.70
C PRO A 116 3.88 -35.35 -32.69
N SER A 117 4.98 -34.84 -33.27
CA SER A 117 4.98 -33.74 -34.24
C SER A 117 4.65 -34.25 -35.64
N ASP A 118 3.69 -33.61 -36.30
CA ASP A 118 3.23 -33.91 -37.66
C ASP A 118 4.01 -33.05 -38.68
N PRO A 119 4.79 -33.64 -39.62
CA PRO A 119 5.53 -32.88 -40.61
C PRO A 119 4.84 -32.95 -41.97
N GLY A 120 4.21 -31.85 -42.41
CA GLY A 120 3.91 -31.70 -43.83
C GLY A 120 2.83 -30.71 -44.18
N ARG A 121 3.22 -29.49 -44.57
CA ARG A 121 2.54 -28.75 -45.64
C ARG A 121 3.36 -27.56 -46.13
N THR A 122 4.02 -27.80 -47.26
CA THR A 122 4.52 -26.79 -48.19
C THR A 122 3.33 -26.21 -48.98
N ALA A 123 3.19 -24.88 -48.98
CA ALA A 123 2.28 -24.18 -49.88
C ALA A 123 2.99 -22.96 -50.49
N THR A 124 3.31 -23.09 -51.77
CA THR A 124 3.74 -22.05 -52.72
C THR A 124 2.64 -21.03 -52.99
N PRO A 125 2.93 -19.71 -53.06
CA PRO A 125 2.06 -18.75 -53.72
C PRO A 125 2.52 -18.54 -55.17
N LYS A 126 1.58 -18.78 -56.10
CA LYS A 126 1.72 -18.59 -57.54
C LYS A 126 1.06 -17.26 -57.92
N HIS A 127 1.83 -16.33 -58.47
CA HIS A 127 1.28 -15.17 -59.19
C HIS A 127 0.57 -15.61 -60.46
N PRO A 128 -0.42 -14.80 -60.91
CA PRO A 128 -0.35 -14.36 -62.30
C PRO A 128 -0.53 -12.85 -62.44
N ALA A 129 0.28 -12.29 -63.34
CA ALA A 129 0.22 -10.95 -63.89
C ALA A 129 -0.47 -10.98 -65.26
N THR A 130 -1.34 -10.01 -65.58
CA THR A 130 -1.66 -9.51 -66.95
C THR A 130 -2.59 -8.28 -66.87
N PRO A 131 -2.81 -7.47 -67.95
CA PRO A 131 -1.91 -6.45 -68.50
C PRO A 131 -2.54 -5.03 -68.59
N GLN A 132 -1.72 -4.12 -69.11
CA GLN A 132 -1.85 -2.68 -69.34
C GLN A 132 -3.09 -2.18 -70.12
N HIS A 133 -3.51 -0.96 -69.81
CA HIS A 133 -4.27 -0.06 -70.71
C HIS A 133 -3.69 1.37 -70.68
N PRO A 134 -3.81 2.14 -71.79
CA PRO A 134 -2.95 3.28 -72.14
C PRO A 134 -3.32 4.61 -71.46
N PRO A 135 -2.42 5.62 -71.48
CA PRO A 135 -2.60 6.88 -70.76
C PRO A 135 -3.54 7.86 -71.47
N ALA A 136 -4.45 8.45 -70.70
CA ALA A 136 -5.27 9.59 -71.11
C ALA A 136 -4.46 10.91 -71.10
N PRO A 137 -4.81 11.90 -71.95
CA PRO A 137 -4.05 13.13 -72.13
C PRO A 137 -4.08 14.04 -70.89
N ARG A 138 -2.92 14.61 -70.58
CA ARG A 138 -2.66 15.54 -69.47
C ARG A 138 -3.53 16.80 -69.61
N GLN A 139 -4.44 17.01 -68.66
CA GLN A 139 -4.90 18.34 -68.29
C GLN A 139 -3.80 19.03 -67.46
N PRO A 140 -3.45 20.30 -67.71
CA PRO A 140 -2.63 21.08 -66.79
C PRO A 140 -3.40 21.27 -65.49
N ALA A 141 -3.06 20.47 -64.48
CA ALA A 141 -3.54 20.67 -63.12
C ALA A 141 -3.03 22.04 -62.66
N ALA A 142 -3.97 22.94 -62.36
CA ALA A 142 -3.68 24.17 -61.64
C ALA A 142 -2.87 23.83 -60.40
N THR A 143 -1.69 24.44 -60.26
CA THR A 143 -0.86 24.38 -59.07
C THR A 143 -1.75 24.71 -57.87
N PRO A 144 -2.02 23.78 -56.94
CA PRO A 144 -2.65 24.15 -55.69
C PRO A 144 -1.67 25.11 -55.02
N GLN A 145 -2.12 26.34 -54.73
CA GLN A 145 -1.41 27.16 -53.76
C GLN A 145 -1.16 26.29 -52.53
N PRO A 146 0.04 26.29 -51.92
CA PRO A 146 0.23 25.74 -50.61
C PRO A 146 -0.65 26.55 -49.66
N GLY A 147 -1.89 26.08 -49.48
CA GLY A 147 -2.81 26.57 -48.48
C GLY A 147 -2.06 26.50 -47.18
N ALA A 148 -1.92 27.66 -46.53
CA ALA A 148 -1.40 27.77 -45.18
C ALA A 148 -2.06 26.65 -44.36
N GLY A 149 -1.27 25.62 -44.03
CA GLY A 149 -1.75 24.51 -43.24
C GLY A 149 -2.30 25.13 -41.97
N LEU A 150 -3.62 25.00 -41.76
CA LEU A 150 -4.24 25.37 -40.51
C LEU A 150 -3.36 24.76 -39.41
N PRO A 151 -2.85 25.55 -38.44
CA PRO A 151 -2.02 25.02 -37.39
C PRO A 151 -2.80 23.86 -36.78
N ARG A 152 -2.23 22.65 -36.87
CA ARG A 152 -2.83 21.43 -36.35
C ARG A 152 -3.17 21.73 -34.90
N ALA A 153 -4.44 22.02 -34.63
CA ALA A 153 -4.88 22.49 -33.34
C ALA A 153 -4.35 21.52 -32.30
N ALA A 154 -3.67 22.03 -31.27
CA ALA A 154 -3.21 21.21 -30.17
C ALA A 154 -4.46 20.57 -29.53
N THR A 155 -4.77 19.35 -29.94
CA THR A 155 -6.04 18.70 -29.61
C THR A 155 -6.02 18.07 -28.22
N ALA A 156 -4.85 17.86 -27.62
CA ALA A 156 -4.71 17.36 -26.27
C ALA A 156 -4.32 18.47 -25.29
N ALA A 157 -4.88 18.43 -24.08
CA ALA A 157 -4.51 19.32 -23.00
C ALA A 157 -3.04 19.10 -22.61
N GLN A 158 -2.18 20.04 -22.97
CA GLN A 158 -0.74 19.94 -22.71
C GLN A 158 -0.45 20.33 -21.26
N PRO A 159 0.37 19.55 -20.53
CA PRO A 159 0.85 19.95 -19.22
C PRO A 159 1.79 21.15 -19.35
N VAL A 160 1.54 22.21 -18.58
CA VAL A 160 2.30 23.48 -18.63
C VAL A 160 2.98 23.84 -17.31
N GLY A 161 2.55 23.25 -16.21
CA GLY A 161 3.19 23.39 -14.91
C GLY A 161 3.27 22.01 -14.27
N LEU A 162 4.42 21.69 -13.70
CA LEU A 162 4.70 20.43 -13.03
C LEU A 162 5.39 20.74 -11.72
N SER A 163 4.92 20.13 -10.63
CA SER A 163 5.54 20.28 -9.32
C SER A 163 5.57 18.98 -8.52
N THR A 164 6.64 18.80 -7.76
CA THR A 164 6.83 17.71 -6.82
C THR A 164 6.89 18.30 -5.42
N ALA A 165 5.92 17.95 -4.57
CA ALA A 165 5.79 18.48 -3.21
C ALA A 165 5.80 20.04 -3.15
N GLY A 166 5.23 20.68 -4.17
CA GLY A 166 5.20 22.15 -4.29
C GLY A 166 6.45 22.77 -4.92
N GLY A 167 7.57 22.05 -5.05
CA GLY A 167 8.75 22.46 -5.81
C GLY A 167 8.57 22.23 -7.31
N GLY A 168 9.27 22.96 -8.16
CA GLY A 168 9.18 22.80 -9.62
C GLY A 168 9.63 21.42 -10.13
N CYS A 169 9.38 21.14 -11.41
CA CYS A 169 9.92 19.97 -12.08
C CYS A 169 11.41 20.15 -12.37
N VAL A 170 12.23 19.33 -11.73
CA VAL A 170 13.69 19.33 -11.90
C VAL A 170 14.13 17.92 -12.30
N THR A 171 15.24 17.83 -13.04
CA THR A 171 15.87 16.55 -13.45
C THR A 171 17.36 16.59 -13.16
N GLY A 172 17.98 15.41 -13.06
CA GLY A 172 19.42 15.29 -12.90
C GLY A 172 19.90 15.64 -11.48
N PRO A 173 21.08 16.27 -11.35
CA PRO A 173 21.73 16.46 -10.04
C PRO A 173 20.97 17.41 -9.11
N ASP A 174 20.19 18.36 -9.65
CA ASP A 174 19.46 19.35 -8.87
C ASP A 174 18.07 18.87 -8.42
N ARG A 175 17.74 17.60 -8.66
CA ARG A 175 16.44 17.03 -8.28
C ARG A 175 16.21 17.15 -6.76
N PRO A 176 14.99 17.47 -6.31
CA PRO A 176 14.71 17.62 -4.89
C PRO A 176 14.86 16.29 -4.14
N VAL A 177 15.38 16.38 -2.92
CA VAL A 177 15.34 15.31 -1.92
C VAL A 177 14.14 15.56 -1.00
N LEU A 178 13.26 14.58 -0.90
CA LEU A 178 11.99 14.69 -0.17
C LEU A 178 12.05 13.87 1.11
N ASP A 179 11.65 14.47 2.22
CA ASP A 179 11.60 13.83 3.53
C ASP A 179 10.35 12.98 3.76
N THR A 180 9.59 12.69 2.70
CA THR A 180 8.37 11.89 2.76
C THR A 180 8.35 10.79 1.72
N VAL A 181 7.84 9.63 2.13
CA VAL A 181 7.59 8.47 1.26
C VAL A 181 6.28 8.58 0.47
N HIS A 182 5.52 9.66 0.68
CA HIS A 182 4.27 9.93 -0.05
C HIS A 182 4.16 11.38 -0.53
N PRO A 183 5.02 11.81 -1.47
CA PRO A 183 4.94 13.16 -1.98
C PRO A 183 3.69 13.38 -2.82
N THR A 184 3.22 14.63 -2.86
CA THR A 184 2.17 15.08 -3.79
C THR A 184 2.79 15.49 -5.12
N LEU A 185 2.30 14.93 -6.22
CA LEU A 185 2.66 15.36 -7.57
C LEU A 185 1.56 16.28 -8.10
N SER A 186 1.90 17.41 -8.73
CA SER A 186 0.88 18.31 -9.28
C SER A 186 1.20 18.69 -10.71
N ALA A 187 0.15 18.85 -11.51
CA ALA A 187 0.25 19.26 -12.90
C ALA A 187 -0.88 20.23 -13.27
N SER A 188 -0.56 21.32 -13.97
CA SER A 188 -1.54 22.20 -14.60
C SER A 188 -1.53 21.99 -16.11
N PHE A 189 -2.68 22.18 -16.74
CA PHE A 189 -2.86 21.91 -18.17
C PHE A 189 -3.35 23.17 -18.91
N THR A 190 -2.90 23.35 -20.15
CA THR A 190 -3.52 24.34 -21.05
C THR A 190 -4.99 24.01 -21.22
N GLY A 191 -5.85 25.03 -21.24
CA GLY A 191 -7.24 24.83 -21.62
C GLY A 191 -7.36 24.41 -23.08
N VAL A 192 -8.24 23.45 -23.35
CA VAL A 192 -8.62 23.04 -24.70
C VAL A 192 -9.98 23.69 -24.98
N PRO A 193 -10.15 24.48 -26.06
CA PRO A 193 -11.38 25.26 -26.27
C PRO A 193 -12.69 24.44 -26.30
N ALA A 194 -12.60 23.15 -26.65
CA ALA A 194 -13.75 22.26 -26.76
C ALA A 194 -14.03 21.46 -25.47
N GLU A 195 -13.15 21.51 -24.46
CA GLU A 195 -13.26 20.66 -23.29
C GLU A 195 -13.18 21.44 -21.99
N GLN A 196 -14.16 21.16 -21.13
CA GLN A 196 -14.26 21.80 -19.83
C GLN A 196 -13.39 21.11 -18.78
N TYR A 197 -13.06 19.82 -18.98
CA TYR A 197 -12.34 19.00 -18.02
C TYR A 197 -11.21 18.21 -18.69
N VAL A 198 -10.09 18.12 -17.99
CA VAL A 198 -8.93 17.31 -18.34
C VAL A 198 -8.87 16.16 -17.35
N GLN A 199 -8.74 14.94 -17.85
CA GLN A 199 -8.53 13.76 -17.01
C GLN A 199 -7.05 13.37 -17.05
N PRO A 200 -6.28 13.67 -15.98
CA PRO A 200 -4.85 13.46 -15.98
C PRO A 200 -4.49 12.00 -15.73
N THR A 201 -3.42 11.58 -16.38
CA THR A 201 -2.82 10.26 -16.20
C THR A 201 -1.34 10.46 -15.87
N PHE A 202 -0.93 10.04 -14.68
CA PHE A 202 0.43 10.11 -14.20
C PHE A 202 1.15 8.78 -14.47
N GLN A 203 2.43 8.86 -14.74
CA GLN A 203 3.31 7.71 -14.81
C GLN A 203 4.46 7.93 -13.84
N LEU A 204 4.67 6.98 -12.93
CA LEU A 204 5.74 6.99 -11.95
C LEU A 204 6.66 5.79 -12.21
N ARG A 205 7.98 5.96 -12.06
CA ARG A 205 8.97 4.89 -12.21
C ARG A 205 10.11 5.07 -11.22
N ARG A 206 10.75 3.97 -10.82
CA ARG A 206 12.09 4.02 -10.24
C ARG A 206 13.09 4.34 -11.34
N ASP A 207 14.12 5.12 -11.02
CA ASP A 207 15.11 5.55 -12.02
C ASP A 207 16.00 4.38 -12.49
N THR A 208 16.31 3.44 -11.58
CA THR A 208 17.14 2.26 -11.86
C THR A 208 16.44 1.16 -12.65
N ASP A 209 15.10 1.16 -12.66
CA ASP A 209 14.33 0.05 -13.20
C ASP A 209 13.90 0.36 -14.63
N ALA A 210 14.61 -0.22 -15.59
CA ALA A 210 14.19 -0.19 -17.00
C ALA A 210 12.90 -0.99 -17.25
N VAL A 211 12.48 -1.84 -16.29
CA VAL A 211 11.47 -2.88 -16.50
C VAL A 211 10.24 -2.73 -15.61
N ASP A 212 10.30 -2.04 -14.47
CA ASP A 212 9.15 -1.90 -13.57
C ASP A 212 8.62 -0.45 -13.51
N PRO A 213 7.49 -0.15 -14.18
CA PRO A 213 6.80 1.10 -13.90
C PRO A 213 6.22 1.01 -12.50
N ALA A 214 6.35 2.07 -11.70
CA ALA A 214 5.57 2.24 -10.48
C ALA A 214 4.07 2.51 -10.79
N GLY A 215 3.58 1.96 -11.90
CA GLY A 215 2.22 2.07 -12.39
C GLY A 215 1.95 3.34 -13.20
N THR A 216 0.89 3.24 -14.00
CA THR A 216 0.15 4.40 -14.48
C THR A 216 -0.95 4.67 -13.45
N LEU A 217 -1.01 5.91 -12.95
CA LEU A 217 -1.91 6.32 -11.88
C LEU A 217 -2.91 7.35 -12.42
N PRO A 218 -4.23 7.13 -12.26
CA PRO A 218 -5.21 8.14 -12.62
C PRO A 218 -5.09 9.32 -11.65
N GLY A 219 -5.06 10.54 -12.17
CA GLY A 219 -5.26 11.73 -11.35
C GLY A 219 -6.74 12.12 -11.30
N GLU A 220 -7.09 13.02 -10.39
CA GLU A 220 -8.45 13.55 -10.33
C GLU A 220 -8.73 14.46 -11.55
N PRO A 221 -9.89 14.32 -12.21
CA PRO A 221 -10.28 15.22 -13.30
C PRO A 221 -10.38 16.66 -12.80
N VAL A 222 -9.86 17.59 -13.60
CA VAL A 222 -9.82 19.02 -13.26
C VAL A 222 -10.33 19.86 -14.41
N ALA A 223 -10.92 21.01 -14.10
CA ALA A 223 -11.29 21.95 -15.13
C ALA A 223 -10.04 22.46 -15.89
N ALA A 224 -10.22 22.77 -17.17
CA ALA A 224 -9.18 23.39 -18.00
C ALA A 224 -8.53 24.61 -17.28
N GLY A 225 -7.18 24.67 -17.30
CA GLY A 225 -6.43 25.73 -16.61
C GLY A 225 -6.31 25.59 -15.09
N ARG A 226 -6.87 24.52 -14.49
CA ARG A 226 -6.67 24.19 -13.06
C ARG A 226 -5.56 23.17 -12.89
N THR A 227 -5.02 23.13 -11.67
CA THR A 227 -4.00 22.16 -11.26
C THR A 227 -4.66 20.89 -10.76
N SER A 228 -4.27 19.74 -11.32
CA SER A 228 -4.55 18.42 -10.76
C SER A 228 -3.43 18.01 -9.81
N THR A 229 -3.81 17.33 -8.74
CA THR A 229 -2.91 16.84 -7.70
C THR A 229 -3.08 15.34 -7.54
N LEU A 230 -1.98 14.61 -7.58
CA LEU A 230 -1.90 13.20 -7.25
C LEU A 230 -1.24 13.04 -5.88
N ASP A 231 -2.03 12.61 -4.90
CA ASP A 231 -1.56 12.28 -3.57
C ASP A 231 -1.12 10.80 -3.53
N LEU A 232 0.20 10.55 -3.54
CA LEU A 232 0.71 9.19 -3.62
C LEU A 232 0.33 8.32 -2.41
N ARG A 233 -0.07 8.90 -1.27
CA ARG A 233 -0.60 8.14 -0.12
C ARG A 233 -1.74 7.20 -0.49
N ARG A 234 -2.54 7.58 -1.49
CA ARG A 234 -3.70 6.80 -1.95
C ARG A 234 -3.34 5.69 -2.94
N HIS A 235 -2.08 5.64 -3.39
CA HIS A 235 -1.68 4.78 -4.50
C HIS A 235 -0.51 3.87 -4.15
N THR A 236 0.52 4.39 -3.48
CA THR A 236 1.75 3.63 -3.22
C THR A 236 2.62 4.25 -2.11
N THR A 237 3.44 3.41 -1.48
CA THR A 237 4.50 3.83 -0.55
C THR A 237 5.84 3.76 -1.28
N LEU A 238 6.56 4.87 -1.31
CA LEU A 238 7.87 4.93 -1.93
C LEU A 238 8.95 4.43 -0.96
N ALA A 239 10.03 3.88 -1.51
CA ALA A 239 11.16 3.39 -0.72
C ALA A 239 12.13 4.53 -0.40
N HIS A 240 12.65 4.55 0.82
CA HIS A 240 13.71 5.47 1.24
C HIS A 240 14.99 5.29 0.41
N GLY A 241 15.67 6.41 0.13
CA GLY A 241 16.93 6.42 -0.61
C GLY A 241 16.81 6.13 -2.10
N VAL A 242 15.59 5.93 -2.61
CA VAL A 242 15.34 5.62 -4.01
C VAL A 242 15.00 6.89 -4.79
N THR A 243 15.55 6.98 -6.00
CA THR A 243 15.23 8.03 -6.96
C THR A 243 14.09 7.58 -7.85
N TYR A 244 13.10 8.46 -8.00
CA TYR A 244 11.93 8.26 -8.82
C TYR A 244 11.85 9.32 -9.90
N ARG A 245 11.26 8.94 -11.03
CA ARG A 245 10.91 9.85 -12.10
C ARG A 245 9.45 9.72 -12.44
N TRP A 246 8.82 10.83 -12.78
CA TRP A 246 7.42 10.86 -13.15
C TRP A 246 7.15 11.79 -14.32
N ARG A 247 6.07 11.52 -15.05
CA ARG A 247 5.53 12.38 -16.09
C ARG A 247 4.01 12.28 -16.11
N VAL A 248 3.35 13.20 -16.79
CA VAL A 248 1.88 13.26 -16.82
C VAL A 248 1.39 13.60 -18.23
N ARG A 249 0.18 13.15 -18.55
CA ARG A 249 -0.56 13.58 -19.73
C ARG A 249 -2.01 13.87 -19.38
N GLY A 250 -2.63 14.81 -20.09
CA GLY A 250 -4.07 15.05 -20.02
C GLY A 250 -4.80 14.29 -21.14
N THR A 251 -5.93 13.67 -20.83
CA THR A 251 -6.83 13.12 -21.87
C THR A 251 -7.91 14.16 -22.24
N PRO A 252 -8.50 14.05 -23.46
CA PRO A 252 -8.47 12.94 -24.41
C PRO A 252 -7.10 12.78 -25.07
N ASP A 253 -6.66 11.52 -25.14
CA ASP A 253 -5.46 11.14 -25.90
C ASP A 253 -5.87 10.97 -27.37
N LEU A 254 -5.88 12.09 -28.11
CA LEU A 254 -6.35 12.11 -29.50
C LEU A 254 -5.30 11.60 -30.50
N ASN A 255 -4.10 11.25 -30.04
CA ASN A 255 -3.08 10.56 -30.83
C ASN A 255 -2.44 9.45 -29.98
N PRO A 256 -3.03 8.23 -29.96
CA PRO A 256 -2.46 7.10 -29.23
C PRO A 256 -1.16 6.65 -29.91
N GLY A 257 -0.07 7.32 -29.59
CA GLY A 257 1.31 6.92 -29.82
C GLY A 257 2.05 7.01 -28.49
N ASP A 258 3.03 6.14 -28.27
CA ASP A 258 3.57 5.82 -26.92
C ASP A 258 4.10 7.03 -26.12
N ASP A 259 4.44 8.14 -26.78
CA ASP A 259 4.95 9.35 -26.14
C ASP A 259 4.16 10.63 -26.46
N ALA A 260 3.11 10.58 -27.29
CA ALA A 260 2.35 11.78 -27.61
C ALA A 260 1.57 12.30 -26.39
N GLY A 261 1.69 13.60 -26.10
CA GLY A 261 0.96 14.28 -25.03
C GLY A 261 1.50 14.09 -23.61
N TRP A 262 2.57 13.31 -23.43
CA TRP A 262 3.28 13.25 -22.15
C TRP A 262 4.16 14.48 -21.94
N SER A 263 4.23 14.92 -20.69
CA SER A 263 5.23 15.90 -20.25
C SER A 263 6.65 15.35 -20.37
N SER A 264 7.63 16.25 -20.26
CA SER A 264 8.98 15.86 -19.85
C SER A 264 8.95 15.11 -18.52
N TRP A 265 9.98 14.29 -18.28
CA TRP A 265 10.18 13.66 -16.98
C TRP A 265 10.58 14.71 -15.94
N CYS A 266 10.08 14.51 -14.72
CA CYS A 266 10.53 15.16 -13.50
C CYS A 266 11.12 14.10 -12.59
N GLU A 267 12.11 14.45 -11.79
CA GLU A 267 12.79 13.53 -10.88
C GLU A 267 12.74 14.04 -9.45
N PHE A 268 12.78 13.11 -8.50
CA PHE A 268 12.99 13.40 -7.10
C PHE A 268 13.60 12.18 -6.41
N THR A 269 14.24 12.40 -5.27
CA THR A 269 14.78 11.32 -4.43
C THR A 269 14.07 11.33 -3.10
N VAL A 270 13.60 10.17 -2.63
CA VAL A 270 13.14 10.05 -1.24
C VAL A 270 14.37 9.98 -0.34
N ALA A 271 14.43 10.80 0.70
CA ALA A 271 15.53 10.80 1.65
C ALA A 271 15.81 9.37 2.16
N ALA A 272 17.09 9.00 2.23
CA ALA A 272 17.51 7.69 2.76
C ALA A 272 17.10 7.50 4.23
N THR A 273 16.92 8.60 4.94
CA THR A 273 16.54 8.63 6.35
C THR A 273 15.62 9.83 6.54
N ALA A 274 14.45 9.60 7.12
CA ALA A 274 13.56 10.71 7.48
C ALA A 274 14.24 11.60 8.54
N PRO A 275 13.99 12.92 8.57
CA PRO A 275 14.59 13.83 9.56
C PRO A 275 14.34 13.43 11.01
N ASP A 276 13.26 12.70 11.25
CA ASP A 276 12.86 12.22 12.56
C ASP A 276 13.10 10.72 12.76
N ALA A 277 13.84 10.06 11.85
CA ALA A 277 14.07 8.62 11.95
C ALA A 277 14.80 8.22 13.23
N LEU A 278 14.62 6.95 13.62
CA LEU A 278 15.32 6.37 14.76
C LEU A 278 16.82 6.19 14.46
N ASP A 279 17.66 6.91 15.19
CA ASP A 279 19.12 6.78 15.13
C ASP A 279 19.63 5.57 15.94
N LEU A 280 19.22 4.38 15.49
CA LEU A 280 19.68 3.11 16.08
C LEU A 280 20.82 2.53 15.25
N ASP A 281 21.83 1.97 15.91
CA ASP A 281 22.85 1.15 15.27
C ASP A 281 22.23 -0.18 14.85
N ASP A 282 22.39 -0.56 13.59
CA ASP A 282 21.69 -1.71 13.00
C ASP A 282 22.07 -3.05 13.63
N GLY A 283 23.32 -3.18 14.10
CA GLY A 283 23.87 -4.39 14.70
C GLY A 283 23.75 -4.42 16.23
N ARG A 284 23.61 -3.25 16.86
CA ARG A 284 23.41 -3.15 18.31
C ARG A 284 22.04 -3.67 18.71
N THR A 285 22.02 -4.36 19.85
CA THR A 285 20.79 -4.84 20.47
C THR A 285 20.23 -3.81 21.45
N TYR A 286 18.92 -3.59 21.38
CA TYR A 286 18.16 -2.69 22.25
C TYR A 286 17.04 -3.48 22.92
N THR A 287 16.84 -3.21 24.22
CA THR A 287 15.75 -3.79 25.02
C THR A 287 14.73 -2.71 25.34
N VAL A 288 13.48 -2.93 24.92
CA VAL A 288 12.35 -2.05 25.17
C VAL A 288 11.41 -2.75 26.14
N THR A 289 11.12 -2.10 27.27
CA THR A 289 10.18 -2.60 28.27
C THR A 289 8.93 -1.75 28.25
N LEU A 290 7.81 -2.31 27.81
CA LEU A 290 6.51 -1.66 27.78
C LEU A 290 5.47 -2.49 28.53
N PRO A 291 4.34 -1.87 28.93
CA PRO A 291 3.22 -2.62 29.46
C PRO A 291 2.72 -3.68 28.48
N THR A 292 2.35 -4.87 28.97
CA THR A 292 1.88 -5.97 28.12
C THR A 292 0.69 -5.57 27.24
N ALA A 293 -0.22 -4.76 27.78
CA ALA A 293 -1.35 -4.20 27.03
C ALA A 293 -0.92 -3.28 25.87
N ARG A 294 0.20 -2.55 26.01
CA ARG A 294 0.76 -1.71 24.94
C ARG A 294 1.39 -2.56 23.84
N TRP A 295 2.13 -3.62 24.20
CA TRP A 295 2.61 -4.58 23.21
C TRP A 295 1.48 -5.25 22.43
N GLN A 296 0.40 -5.63 23.11
CA GLN A 296 -0.79 -6.18 22.45
C GLN A 296 -1.45 -5.17 21.49
N ALA A 297 -1.47 -3.88 21.85
CA ALA A 297 -1.96 -2.83 20.96
C ALA A 297 -1.07 -2.68 19.72
N ILE A 298 0.26 -2.68 19.88
CA ILE A 298 1.21 -2.64 18.76
C ILE A 298 1.01 -3.86 17.83
N LEU A 299 0.95 -5.08 18.39
CA LEU A 299 0.70 -6.30 17.61
C LEU A 299 -0.64 -6.26 16.85
N ARG A 300 -1.67 -5.62 17.43
CA ARG A 300 -2.97 -5.47 16.77
C ARG A 300 -2.88 -4.58 15.53
N VAL A 301 -2.07 -3.52 15.58
CA VAL A 301 -1.85 -2.63 14.43
C VAL A 301 -1.02 -3.34 13.36
N LEU A 302 0.09 -3.95 13.74
CA LEU A 302 0.96 -4.71 12.84
C LEU A 302 0.24 -5.89 12.16
N GLY A 303 -0.82 -6.41 12.80
CA GLY A 303 -1.62 -7.51 12.30
C GLY A 303 -0.91 -8.86 12.42
N PRO A 304 -1.56 -9.96 12.01
CA PRO A 304 -0.96 -11.28 12.04
C PRO A 304 0.18 -11.37 11.03
N VAL A 305 1.29 -11.99 11.41
CA VAL A 305 2.37 -12.22 10.45
C VAL A 305 1.92 -13.26 9.42
N PRO A 306 1.95 -12.96 8.12
CA PRO A 306 1.83 -14.01 7.12
C PRO A 306 2.97 -15.03 7.30
N PRO A 307 2.71 -16.34 7.19
CA PRO A 307 3.79 -17.33 7.26
C PRO A 307 4.78 -17.06 6.14
N SER A 308 6.03 -16.76 6.50
CA SER A 308 7.08 -16.49 5.52
C SER A 308 7.45 -17.79 4.80
N PRO A 309 7.40 -17.85 3.46
CA PRO A 309 7.64 -19.09 2.69
C PRO A 309 9.09 -19.62 2.81
N GLY A 310 10.01 -18.84 3.39
CA GLY A 310 11.40 -19.24 3.65
C GLY A 310 11.67 -19.78 5.05
N GLY A 311 10.68 -19.80 5.95
CA GLY A 311 10.86 -20.20 7.35
C GLY A 311 11.55 -19.14 8.22
N ASP A 312 11.87 -17.96 7.67
CA ASP A 312 12.35 -16.83 8.45
C ASP A 312 11.29 -16.40 9.47
N ARG A 313 11.73 -16.21 10.71
CA ARG A 313 10.83 -15.74 11.76
C ARG A 313 10.41 -14.30 11.46
N PRO A 314 9.12 -13.97 11.67
CA PRO A 314 8.63 -12.61 11.56
C PRO A 314 9.47 -11.60 12.33
N GLU A 315 9.52 -10.36 11.83
CA GLU A 315 10.12 -9.24 12.55
C GLU A 315 9.50 -9.08 13.94
N GLN A 316 8.17 -9.22 14.07
CA GLN A 316 7.45 -9.06 15.34
C GLN A 316 7.41 -10.31 16.24
N ALA A 317 8.03 -11.42 15.84
CA ALA A 317 8.03 -12.65 16.64
C ALA A 317 8.58 -12.47 18.08
N PRO A 318 9.64 -11.67 18.32
CA PRO A 318 10.11 -11.40 19.68
C PRO A 318 9.08 -10.68 20.57
N ILE A 319 8.21 -9.85 19.99
CA ILE A 319 7.14 -9.16 20.71
C ILE A 319 6.07 -10.17 21.11
N GLU A 320 5.64 -11.04 20.20
CA GLU A 320 4.68 -12.11 20.49
C GLU A 320 5.19 -13.08 21.57
N ASP A 321 6.46 -13.49 21.47
CA ASP A 321 7.11 -14.37 22.46
C ASP A 321 7.20 -13.68 23.83
N ALA A 322 7.47 -12.38 23.89
CA ALA A 322 7.48 -11.62 25.14
C ALA A 322 6.08 -11.49 25.77
N VAL A 323 5.06 -11.14 24.98
CA VAL A 323 3.67 -11.05 25.44
C VAL A 323 3.16 -12.40 25.93
N ARG A 324 3.53 -13.50 25.28
CA ARG A 324 3.12 -14.87 25.67
C ARG A 324 3.79 -15.35 26.96
N ARG A 325 5.04 -14.95 27.20
CA ARG A 325 5.79 -15.32 28.40
C ARG A 325 5.45 -14.45 29.61
N ALA A 326 4.89 -13.26 29.41
CA ALA A 326 4.44 -12.40 30.50
C ALA A 326 3.43 -13.17 31.36
N ALA A 327 3.80 -13.44 32.62
CA ALA A 327 2.92 -14.13 33.56
C ALA A 327 1.61 -13.34 33.76
N PRO A 328 0.47 -14.00 34.00
CA PRO A 328 -0.76 -13.32 34.37
C PRO A 328 -0.51 -12.37 35.54
N GLY A 329 -0.74 -11.07 35.34
CA GLY A 329 -0.47 -10.03 36.35
C GLY A 329 0.89 -9.32 36.24
N THR A 330 1.82 -9.77 35.40
CA THR A 330 3.01 -8.95 35.07
C THR A 330 2.60 -7.79 34.16
N ALA A 331 2.72 -6.58 34.69
CA ALA A 331 2.29 -5.37 34.00
C ALA A 331 3.14 -5.05 32.76
N GLN A 332 4.39 -5.51 32.71
CA GLN A 332 5.38 -5.14 31.69
C GLN A 332 6.10 -6.36 31.10
N ALA A 333 6.49 -6.27 29.83
CA ALA A 333 7.27 -7.29 29.14
C ALA A 333 8.47 -6.66 28.41
N PRO A 334 9.71 -7.12 28.66
CA PRO A 334 10.87 -6.69 27.92
C PRO A 334 10.95 -7.41 26.57
N VAL A 335 11.24 -6.66 25.51
CA VAL A 335 11.51 -7.16 24.16
C VAL A 335 12.90 -6.72 23.75
N THR A 336 13.73 -7.66 23.29
CA THR A 336 15.12 -7.43 22.92
C THR A 336 15.33 -7.77 21.45
N MET A 337 15.79 -6.80 20.66
CA MET A 337 15.96 -6.92 19.20
C MET A 337 17.14 -6.04 18.72
N THR A 338 17.65 -6.29 17.51
CA THR A 338 18.65 -5.43 16.87
C THR A 338 18.04 -4.08 16.45
N GLY A 339 18.85 -3.02 16.33
CA GLY A 339 18.38 -1.71 15.89
C GLY A 339 17.73 -1.75 14.50
N SER A 340 18.28 -2.55 13.59
CA SER A 340 17.70 -2.81 12.26
C SER A 340 16.26 -3.33 12.34
N ARG A 341 15.98 -4.29 13.23
CA ARG A 341 14.63 -4.81 13.43
C ARG A 341 13.69 -3.80 14.10
N TRP A 342 14.20 -3.01 15.05
CA TRP A 342 13.40 -1.94 15.64
C TRP A 342 12.99 -0.87 14.63
N LYS A 343 13.90 -0.48 13.72
CA LYS A 343 13.59 0.42 12.61
C LYS A 343 12.49 -0.13 11.70
N LEU A 344 12.53 -1.43 11.37
CA LEU A 344 11.48 -2.09 10.58
C LEU A 344 10.12 -2.05 11.30
N ILE A 345 10.08 -2.43 12.59
CA ILE A 345 8.83 -2.38 13.38
C ILE A 345 8.27 -0.95 13.46
N ALA A 346 9.13 0.04 13.71
CA ALA A 346 8.70 1.43 13.78
C ALA A 346 8.20 1.96 12.43
N ASN A 347 8.86 1.58 11.34
CA ASN A 347 8.46 1.90 9.97
C ASN A 347 7.09 1.29 9.62
N ASP A 348 6.90 -0.01 9.90
CA ASP A 348 5.64 -0.71 9.60
C ASP A 348 4.49 -0.14 10.44
N LEU A 349 4.75 0.16 11.71
CA LEU A 349 3.78 0.79 12.60
C LEU A 349 3.40 2.19 12.07
N ALA A 350 4.37 3.03 11.72
CA ALA A 350 4.13 4.36 11.16
C ALA A 350 3.36 4.30 9.83
N SER A 351 3.70 3.37 8.94
CA SER A 351 3.01 3.13 7.67
C SER A 351 1.54 2.76 7.87
N LEU A 352 1.29 1.76 8.73
CA LEU A 352 -0.06 1.28 9.00
C LEU A 352 -0.91 2.35 9.68
N THR A 353 -0.33 3.06 10.66
CA THR A 353 -1.00 4.18 11.33
C THR A 353 -1.34 5.32 10.37
N SER A 354 -0.44 5.68 9.45
CA SER A 354 -0.68 6.74 8.46
C SER A 354 -1.82 6.40 7.50
N SER A 355 -1.96 5.11 7.14
CA SER A 355 -3.06 4.61 6.31
C SER A 355 -4.40 4.49 7.04
N GLY A 356 -4.39 4.50 8.38
CA GLY A 356 -5.58 4.40 9.23
C GLY A 356 -6.24 5.74 9.54
N ASP A 357 -6.92 5.80 10.69
CA ASP A 357 -7.56 7.02 11.21
C ASP A 357 -6.59 7.93 12.02
N GLY A 358 -5.30 7.58 12.04
CA GLY A 358 -4.27 8.28 12.82
C GLY A 358 -4.36 8.09 14.34
N SER A 359 -5.37 7.39 14.88
CA SER A 359 -5.56 7.25 16.33
C SER A 359 -4.44 6.47 17.03
N THR A 360 -3.62 5.75 16.26
CA THR A 360 -2.55 4.88 16.76
C THR A 360 -1.15 5.51 16.72
N TRP A 361 -1.05 6.81 16.40
CA TRP A 361 0.24 7.53 16.44
C TRP A 361 0.84 7.58 17.85
N ASP A 362 0.02 7.46 18.90
CA ASP A 362 0.49 7.35 20.28
C ASP A 362 1.38 6.11 20.48
N LEU A 363 1.09 5.00 19.80
CA LEU A 363 1.89 3.78 19.87
C LEU A 363 3.27 3.95 19.22
N VAL A 364 3.33 4.67 18.09
CA VAL A 364 4.59 5.02 17.44
C VAL A 364 5.44 5.92 18.35
N ASP A 365 4.80 6.90 18.99
CA ASP A 365 5.47 7.82 19.92
C ASP A 365 5.99 7.13 21.18
N ILE A 366 5.20 6.22 21.75
CA ILE A 366 5.61 5.39 22.89
C ILE A 366 6.82 4.53 22.51
N LEU A 367 6.78 3.88 21.34
CA LEU A 367 7.87 3.04 20.88
C LEU A 367 9.14 3.85 20.61
N SER A 368 9.02 5.00 19.92
CA SER A 368 10.13 5.91 19.67
C SER A 368 10.78 6.38 20.97
N THR A 369 9.98 6.85 21.92
CA THR A 369 10.46 7.34 23.22
C THR A 369 11.17 6.23 23.99
N ALA A 370 10.64 5.00 23.97
CA ALA A 370 11.26 3.87 24.65
C ALA A 370 12.58 3.43 24.00
N LEU A 371 12.82 3.79 22.73
CA LEU A 371 14.07 3.59 22.00
C LEU A 371 15.02 4.79 22.10
N GLY A 372 14.65 5.85 22.82
CA GLY A 372 15.44 7.09 22.91
C GLY A 372 15.36 7.98 21.67
N GLY A 373 14.37 7.75 20.80
CA GLY A 373 14.11 8.55 19.60
C GLY A 373 13.34 9.84 19.86
N PRO A 374 13.06 10.63 18.81
CA PRO A 374 12.34 11.89 18.95
C PRO A 374 10.87 11.68 19.35
N PRO A 375 10.29 12.62 20.13
CA PRO A 375 8.85 12.67 20.31
C PRO A 375 8.23 13.07 18.97
N ARG A 376 7.24 12.30 18.46
CA ARG A 376 6.62 12.48 17.15
C ARG A 376 7.35 11.86 15.96
N LEU A 377 7.90 10.67 16.15
CA LEU A 377 8.44 9.86 15.05
C LEU A 377 7.39 9.63 13.96
N THR A 378 7.73 9.95 12.72
CA THR A 378 6.90 9.75 11.53
C THR A 378 7.54 8.81 10.52
N MET A 379 8.87 8.68 10.51
CA MET A 379 9.60 7.90 9.49
C MET A 379 9.27 8.38 8.05
N GLY A 380 8.91 9.66 7.89
CA GLY A 380 8.48 10.23 6.60
C GLY A 380 7.02 9.93 6.20
N PHE A 381 6.27 9.24 7.05
CA PHE A 381 4.84 9.02 6.88
C PHE A 381 4.02 10.20 7.42
N PRO A 382 3.03 10.70 6.69
CA PRO A 382 2.25 11.85 7.14
C PRO A 382 1.35 11.50 8.32
N ARG A 383 1.33 12.38 9.32
CA ARG A 383 0.32 12.37 10.38
C ARG A 383 -0.95 13.03 9.88
N GLN A 384 -2.09 12.38 10.09
CA GLN A 384 -3.38 13.03 9.91
C GLN A 384 -3.58 13.99 11.09
N THR A 385 -3.75 15.27 10.80
CA THR A 385 -3.94 16.35 11.79
C THR A 385 -5.39 16.57 12.12
#